data_AF-A0A923EZQ0-F1
#
_entry.id   AF-A0A923EZQ0-F1
#
_cell.length_a   1.000
_cell.length_b   1.000
_cell.length_c   1.000
_cell.angle_alpha   90.00
_cell.angle_beta   90.00
_cell.angle_gamma   90.00
#
_symmetry.space_group_name_H-M   'P 1'
#
loop_
_entity.id
_entity.type
_entity.pdbx_description
1 polymer ?
#
loop_
_entity_poly.entity_id
_entity_poly.type
_entity_poly.pdbx_seq_one_letter_code
_entity_poly.pdbx_strand_id
1 'polypeptide(L)'
;MTAHCPACGGQRLDPHPAVDPLRFAHDQGCPLLAAEDARRVADADYVWPIGWEPRATTDTEAALLAALGITATPHTTIVTRVSPGIIRRSFLDEVGNPISLDPAPEEAP
;
A
#
# COMPACT_ATOMS: atom_id res chain seq x y z
N MET A 1 5.26 -0.60 16.72
CA MET A 1 4.21 -1.65 16.68
C MET A 1 4.17 -2.33 15.31
N THR A 2 3.99 -3.65 15.25
CA THR A 2 3.81 -4.39 13.97
C THR A 2 2.37 -4.22 13.50
N ALA A 3 2.16 -3.72 12.28
CA ALA A 3 0.82 -3.62 11.70
C ALA A 3 0.30 -5.01 11.28
N HIS A 4 -1.01 -5.21 11.40
CA HIS A 4 -1.68 -6.46 11.07
C HIS A 4 -2.81 -6.21 10.07
N CYS A 5 -3.09 -7.20 9.24
CA CYS A 5 -4.21 -7.18 8.30
C CYS A 5 -5.53 -7.05 9.08
N PRO A 6 -6.41 -6.09 8.74
CA PRO A 6 -7.64 -5.86 9.50
C PRO A 6 -8.69 -6.97 9.31
N ALA A 7 -8.52 -7.87 8.34
CA ALA A 7 -9.45 -8.95 8.05
C ALA A 7 -9.05 -10.30 8.67
N CYS A 8 -7.77 -10.68 8.60
CA CYS A 8 -7.29 -11.98 9.11
C CYS A 8 -6.28 -11.89 10.26
N GLY A 9 -5.85 -10.70 10.66
CA GLY A 9 -4.82 -10.53 11.69
C GLY A 9 -3.40 -10.92 11.22
N GLY A 10 -3.23 -11.26 9.95
CA GLY A 10 -1.94 -11.56 9.35
C GLY A 10 -0.91 -10.44 9.52
N GLN A 11 0.32 -10.77 9.87
CA GLN A 11 1.38 -9.77 10.06
C GLN A 11 1.75 -9.09 8.75
N ARG A 12 2.11 -7.80 8.78
CA ARG A 12 2.70 -7.14 7.61
C ARG A 12 3.96 -7.88 7.16
N LEU A 13 4.04 -8.22 5.87
CA LEU A 13 5.24 -8.76 5.26
C LEU A 13 6.16 -7.58 4.94
N ASP A 14 7.11 -7.30 5.83
CA ASP A 14 8.20 -6.37 5.51
C ASP A 14 9.08 -7.01 4.40
N PRO A 15 9.53 -6.22 3.41
CA PRO A 15 10.62 -5.30 3.71
C PRO A 15 10.59 -3.98 2.93
N HIS A 16 11.06 -2.91 3.58
CA HIS A 16 11.24 -1.57 3.03
C HIS A 16 9.90 -0.88 2.67
N PRO A 17 9.41 0.06 3.50
CA PRO A 17 8.15 0.78 3.28
C PRO A 17 8.09 1.56 1.95
N ALA A 18 9.22 1.67 1.26
CA ALA A 18 9.37 2.34 0.00
C ALA A 18 8.98 1.48 -1.23
N VAL A 19 8.83 0.17 -1.13
CA VAL A 19 8.52 -0.66 -2.32
C VAL A 19 7.07 -1.11 -2.28
N ASP A 20 6.64 -1.81 -1.23
CA ASP A 20 5.27 -2.30 -1.16
C ASP A 20 4.74 -2.24 0.29
N PRO A 21 4.29 -1.06 0.74
CA PRO A 21 3.92 -0.83 2.14
C PRO A 21 2.65 -1.60 2.57
N LEU A 22 1.87 -2.11 1.62
CA LEU A 22 0.54 -2.71 1.87
C LEU A 22 0.55 -4.24 1.81
N ARG A 23 1.71 -4.88 2.00
CA ARG A 23 1.83 -6.33 1.86
C ARG A 23 1.63 -7.04 3.20
N PHE A 24 0.68 -7.97 3.28
CA PHE A 24 0.39 -8.71 4.52
C PHE A 24 0.44 -10.23 4.33
N ALA A 25 0.79 -10.95 5.39
CA ALA A 25 0.81 -12.41 5.46
C ALA A 25 -0.60 -12.92 5.71
N HIS A 26 -1.40 -13.04 4.66
CA HIS A 26 -2.79 -13.47 4.78
C HIS A 26 -2.95 -14.98 4.92
N ASP A 27 -3.96 -15.40 5.67
CA ASP A 27 -4.51 -16.76 5.57
C ASP A 27 -5.27 -16.93 4.25
N GLN A 28 -5.37 -18.17 3.75
CA GLN A 28 -6.02 -18.46 2.46
C GLN A 28 -7.50 -18.02 2.38
N GLY A 29 -8.19 -17.94 3.53
CA GLY A 29 -9.58 -17.49 3.59
C GLY A 29 -9.76 -15.97 3.69
N CYS A 30 -8.66 -15.19 3.72
CA CYS A 30 -8.75 -13.75 3.90
C CYS A 30 -9.31 -13.06 2.65
N PRO A 31 -10.37 -12.24 2.76
CA PRO A 31 -10.92 -11.52 1.61
C PRO A 31 -9.94 -10.48 1.04
N LEU A 32 -8.98 -10.01 1.85
CA LEU A 32 -7.98 -9.04 1.42
C LEU A 32 -6.81 -9.67 0.66
N LEU A 33 -6.61 -11.00 0.75
CA LEU A 33 -5.54 -11.69 0.02
C LEU A 33 -5.72 -11.51 -1.50
N ALA A 34 -6.87 -11.92 -2.02
CA ALA A 34 -7.15 -11.84 -3.45
C ALA A 34 -7.19 -10.38 -3.95
N ALA A 35 -7.70 -9.46 -3.13
CA ALA A 35 -7.76 -8.04 -3.48
C ALA A 35 -6.36 -7.40 -3.57
N GLU A 36 -5.48 -7.68 -2.60
CA GLU A 36 -4.09 -7.22 -2.59
C GLU A 36 -3.32 -7.78 -3.80
N ASP A 37 -3.39 -9.08 -4.04
CA ASP A 37 -2.69 -9.73 -5.16
C ASP A 37 -3.22 -9.24 -6.52
N ALA A 38 -4.55 -9.15 -6.69
CA ALA A 38 -5.15 -8.63 -7.93
C ALA A 38 -4.73 -7.20 -8.20
N ARG A 39 -4.68 -6.35 -7.16
CA ARG A 39 -4.23 -4.96 -7.31
C ARG A 39 -2.77 -4.88 -7.71
N ARG A 40 -1.90 -5.72 -7.15
CA ARG A 40 -0.47 -5.76 -7.52
C ARG A 40 -0.27 -6.17 -8.97
N VAL A 41 -0.98 -7.22 -9.43
CA VAL A 41 -0.91 -7.64 -10.84
C VAL A 41 -1.40 -6.52 -11.75
N ALA A 42 -2.55 -5.93 -11.43
CA ALA A 42 -3.10 -4.85 -12.23
C ALA A 42 -2.19 -3.61 -12.22
N ASP A 43 -1.51 -3.30 -11.12
CA ASP A 43 -0.52 -2.22 -11.07
C ASP A 43 0.70 -2.50 -11.95
N ALA A 44 1.21 -3.74 -11.96
CA ALA A 44 2.32 -4.12 -12.82
C ALA A 44 1.97 -4.02 -14.32
N ASP A 45 0.75 -4.41 -14.69
CA ASP A 45 0.24 -4.24 -16.06
C ASP A 45 0.03 -2.76 -16.39
N TYR A 46 -0.42 -1.96 -15.43
CA TYR A 46 -0.71 -0.53 -15.58
C TYR A 46 0.55 0.30 -15.85
N VAL A 47 1.67 0.06 -15.15
CA VAL A 47 2.91 0.83 -15.35
C VAL A 47 3.77 0.37 -16.53
N TRP A 48 3.40 -0.71 -17.23
CA TRP A 48 4.07 -1.11 -18.46
C TRP A 48 3.38 -0.47 -19.67
N PRO A 49 4.04 0.32 -20.55
CA PRO A 49 5.48 0.62 -20.72
C PRO A 49 5.96 2.00 -20.20
N ILE A 50 5.10 2.78 -19.55
CA ILE A 50 5.30 4.22 -19.28
C ILE A 50 6.16 4.49 -18.03
N GLY A 51 6.22 3.53 -17.10
CA GLY A 51 7.10 3.57 -15.94
C GLY A 51 6.52 4.28 -14.70
N TRP A 52 5.53 5.14 -14.85
CA TRP A 52 4.73 5.69 -13.75
C TRP A 52 3.36 6.17 -14.24
N GLU A 53 2.32 5.99 -13.41
CA GLU A 53 0.98 6.48 -13.74
C GLU A 53 0.14 6.74 -12.46
N PRO A 54 -0.54 7.89 -12.36
CA PRO A 54 -1.46 8.17 -11.26
C PRO A 54 -2.82 7.50 -11.48
N ARG A 55 -3.41 6.96 -10.41
CA ARG A 55 -4.79 6.45 -10.39
C ARG A 55 -5.49 6.79 -9.09
N ALA A 56 -6.81 6.63 -9.05
CA ALA A 56 -7.54 6.71 -7.79
C ALA A 56 -7.05 5.64 -6.80
N THR A 57 -6.95 6.01 -5.52
CA THR A 57 -6.72 5.04 -4.45
C THR A 57 -7.96 4.16 -4.29
N THR A 58 -7.77 2.85 -4.11
CA THR A 58 -8.90 1.93 -3.93
C THR A 58 -9.30 1.82 -2.46
N ASP A 59 -10.54 1.39 -2.20
CA ASP A 59 -11.02 1.14 -0.83
C ASP A 59 -10.13 0.13 -0.09
N THR A 60 -9.62 -0.89 -0.80
CA THR A 60 -8.67 -1.85 -0.23
C THR A 60 -7.39 -1.16 0.22
N GLU A 61 -6.82 -0.28 -0.60
CA GLU A 61 -5.61 0.46 -0.23
C GLU A 61 -5.86 1.40 0.95
N ALA A 62 -6.99 2.11 0.95
CA ALA A 62 -7.38 2.96 2.07
C ALA A 62 -7.53 2.16 3.38
N ALA A 63 -8.19 0.99 3.33
CA ALA A 63 -8.34 0.12 4.49
C ALA A 63 -7.01 -0.42 5.02
N LEU A 64 -6.08 -0.78 4.13
CA LEU A 64 -4.75 -1.26 4.51
C LEU A 64 -3.89 -0.12 5.07
N LEU A 65 -3.95 1.09 4.51
CA LEU A 65 -3.27 2.27 5.06
C LEU A 65 -3.79 2.62 6.46
N ALA A 66 -5.10 2.55 6.69
CA ALA A 66 -5.68 2.74 8.01
C ALA A 66 -5.17 1.69 9.02
N ALA A 67 -4.98 0.44 8.58
CA ALA A 67 -4.39 -0.61 9.41
C ALA A 67 -2.90 -0.37 9.75
N LEU A 68 -2.20 0.46 8.97
CA LEU A 68 -0.85 0.96 9.30
C LEU A 68 -0.88 2.14 10.27
N GLY A 69 -2.05 2.62 10.69
CA GLY A 69 -2.19 3.82 11.54
C GLY A 69 -2.10 5.14 10.75
N ILE A 70 -2.17 5.10 9.42
CA ILE A 70 -2.15 6.30 8.58
C ILE A 70 -3.56 6.88 8.55
N THR A 71 -3.71 8.07 9.13
CA THR A 71 -5.00 8.77 9.27
C THR A 71 -5.33 9.72 8.13
N ALA A 72 -4.33 10.05 7.29
CA ALA A 72 -4.55 10.83 6.08
C ALA A 72 -5.42 10.03 5.09
N THR A 73 -6.39 10.70 4.46
CA THR A 73 -7.27 10.07 3.47
C THR A 73 -6.57 10.08 2.11
N PRO A 74 -6.16 8.92 1.57
CA PRO A 74 -5.51 8.86 0.26
C PRO A 74 -6.56 9.05 -0.84
N HIS A 75 -6.26 9.92 -1.79
CA HIS A 75 -7.12 10.17 -2.96
C HIS A 75 -6.48 9.66 -4.25
N THR A 76 -5.16 9.81 -4.38
CA THR A 76 -4.41 9.39 -5.57
C THR A 76 -3.27 8.46 -5.19
N THR A 77 -3.16 7.35 -5.91
CA THR A 77 -2.03 6.43 -5.85
C THR A 77 -1.17 6.63 -7.10
N ILE A 78 0.09 6.98 -6.92
CA ILE A 78 1.11 6.94 -7.96
C ILE A 78 1.78 5.58 -7.89
N VAL A 79 1.69 4.82 -8.98
CA VAL A 79 2.43 3.58 -9.14
C VAL A 79 3.67 3.88 -9.98
N THR A 80 4.85 3.53 -9.49
CA THR A 80 6.12 3.72 -10.18
C THR A 80 6.83 2.37 -10.30
N ARG A 81 7.35 2.06 -11.49
CA ARG A 81 8.19 0.87 -11.66
C ARG A 81 9.60 1.18 -11.17
N VAL A 82 10.07 0.44 -10.16
CA VAL A 82 11.43 0.57 -9.62
C VAL A 82 12.40 -0.32 -10.39
N SER A 83 11.98 -1.55 -10.70
CA SER A 83 12.74 -2.51 -11.51
C SER A 83 11.79 -3.56 -12.12
N PRO A 84 12.25 -4.51 -12.96
CA PRO A 84 11.40 -5.59 -13.44
C PRO A 84 10.77 -6.40 -12.30
N GLY A 85 9.43 -6.45 -12.27
CA GLY A 85 8.67 -7.13 -11.21
C GLY A 85 8.58 -6.36 -9.88
N ILE A 86 9.17 -5.16 -9.78
CA ILE A 86 9.13 -4.34 -8.57
C ILE A 86 8.45 -3.00 -8.87
N ILE A 87 7.31 -2.78 -8.21
CA ILE A 87 6.58 -1.52 -8.22
C ILE A 87 6.73 -0.82 -6.86
N ARG A 88 6.61 0.51 -6.88
CA ARG A 88 6.49 1.39 -5.72
C ARG A 88 5.13 2.07 -5.78
N ARG A 89 4.43 2.12 -4.65
CA ARG A 89 3.21 2.92 -4.49
C ARG A 89 3.49 4.14 -3.63
N SER A 90 3.06 5.30 -4.09
CA SER A 90 3.06 6.55 -3.34
C SER A 90 1.63 7.08 -3.28
N PHE A 91 1.22 7.60 -2.14
CA PHE A 91 -0.15 8.04 -1.93
C PHE A 91 -0.16 9.56 -1.74
N LEU A 92 -1.13 10.22 -2.37
CA LEU A 92 -1.37 11.64 -2.26
C LEU A 92 -2.76 11.88 -1.65
N ASP A 93 -2.89 12.95 -0.87
CA ASP A 93 -4.17 13.45 -0.39
C ASP A 93 -5.00 14.10 -1.52
N GLU A 94 -6.19 14.61 -1.19
CA GLU A 94 -7.10 15.28 -2.14
C GLU A 94 -6.50 16.53 -2.81
N VAL A 95 -5.51 17.16 -2.17
CA VAL A 95 -4.82 18.37 -2.65
C VAL A 95 -3.52 18.05 -3.39
N GLY A 96 -3.14 16.78 -3.47
CA GLY A 96 -1.93 16.30 -4.14
C GLY A 96 -0.67 16.26 -3.27
N ASN A 97 -0.78 16.45 -1.95
CA ASN A 97 0.37 16.35 -1.06
C ASN A 97 0.70 14.88 -0.77
N PRO A 98 2.00 14.51 -0.71
CA PRO A 98 2.41 13.15 -0.39
C PRO A 98 2.03 12.78 1.05
N ILE A 99 1.47 11.58 1.21
CA ILE A 99 1.17 10.97 2.49
C ILE A 99 2.40 10.20 2.97
N SER A 100 2.86 10.50 4.19
CA SER A 100 3.94 9.75 4.83
C SER A 100 3.47 8.33 5.15
N LEU A 101 4.26 7.35 4.70
CA LEU A 101 4.05 5.93 4.98
C LEU A 101 4.89 5.43 6.15
N ASP A 102 5.80 6.27 6.63
CA ASP A 102 6.51 6.00 7.86
C ASP A 102 5.53 6.20 9.03
N PRO A 103 5.37 5.19 9.92
CA PRO A 103 4.62 5.39 11.14
C PRO A 103 5.25 6.57 11.89
N ALA A 104 4.43 7.43 12.49
CA ALA A 104 4.93 8.54 13.31
C ALA A 104 5.96 7.99 14.32
N PRO A 105 7.11 8.65 14.51
CA PRO A 105 8.07 8.20 15.51
C PRO A 105 7.34 8.08 16.84
N GLU A 106 7.43 6.89 17.46
CA GLU A 106 6.96 6.67 18.82
C GLU A 106 7.62 7.76 19.69
N GLU A 107 6.83 8.65 20.27
CA GLU A 107 7.32 9.48 21.37
C GLU A 107 7.78 8.50 22.46
N ALA A 108 9.09 8.37 22.62
CA ALA A 108 9.68 7.51 23.61
C ALA A 108 9.19 7.93 25.02
N PRO A 109 8.88 6.97 25.91
CA PRO A 109 8.36 7.25 27.24
C PRO A 109 9.35 8.00 28.14
#